data_AF-A0A2T6N7W0-F1
#
_entry.id   AF-A0A2T6N7W0-F1
#
_cell.length_a   1.000
_cell.length_b   1.000
_cell.length_c   1.000
_cell.angle_alpha   90.00
_cell.angle_beta   90.00
_cell.angle_gamma   90.00
#
_symmetry.space_group_name_H-M   'P 1'
#
loop_
_entity.id
_entity.type
_entity.pdbx_description
1 polymer ?
#
loop_
_entity_poly.entity_id
_entity_poly.type
_entity_poly.pdbx_seq_one_letter_code
_entity_poly.pdbx_strand_id
1 'polypeptide(L)'
;MNQTGTKSKKGLLQLIKNAFAGLSQCEEIDLKESYHLHGTKVKVPIHCYPLQINLPPDGKALHLYPESLTNAIDNSCNSNSFIVFDPETYYKQISGFFRVGDGEKLVIGSQDKERQRTFLNMQPKFSDYVFSITNEDGNLIFRDYSPKAGSCMSPLLKDKKMMRVATWRRKKLKRIAKLFNGEIAALQKDRALNLIQDVNRIMENEAFREKDRDGNPGGVVRLPDDMAPFIIGDLHGKVDNLLVILSQNGFLEAMELGKACLVILGDAVHSEEEGRFHEMDSSILIMDIILRLKQQFPQQVFYLRGNHDGFSDEIAKGGVAQGLLWKKALNKIRGKEYRKEMERFYDLLPYVAYSEQMVCCHAAPPPRRQNRSYWSISKAIRD
;
A
#
# COMPACT_ATOMS: atom_id res chain seq x y z
N MET A 1 45.31 8.44 -57.79
CA MET A 1 45.05 7.07 -57.29
C MET A 1 44.56 7.18 -55.86
N ASN A 2 43.25 7.31 -55.65
CA ASN A 2 42.66 7.41 -54.32
C ASN A 2 42.25 6.02 -53.83
N GLN A 3 42.90 5.57 -52.75
CA GLN A 3 42.60 4.34 -52.05
C GLN A 3 41.28 4.50 -51.27
N THR A 4 40.34 3.61 -51.55
CA THR A 4 39.09 3.44 -50.83
C THR A 4 39.33 2.67 -49.54
N GLY A 5 39.20 3.35 -48.40
CA GLY A 5 39.35 2.77 -47.08
C GLY A 5 38.18 1.85 -46.71
N THR A 6 38.47 0.58 -46.54
CA THR A 6 37.60 -0.44 -45.94
C THR A 6 37.46 -0.21 -44.43
N LYS A 7 36.47 0.60 -44.02
CA LYS A 7 36.09 0.74 -42.61
C LYS A 7 34.80 -0.01 -42.29
N SER A 8 34.87 -0.80 -41.21
CA SER A 8 33.79 -1.19 -40.31
C SER A 8 32.75 -2.23 -40.78
N LYS A 9 33.18 -3.50 -40.90
CA LYS A 9 32.28 -4.66 -40.67
C LYS A 9 32.29 -5.18 -39.23
N LYS A 10 33.33 -4.85 -38.44
CA LYS A 10 33.47 -5.30 -37.04
C LYS A 10 32.56 -4.56 -36.05
N GLY A 11 32.20 -3.29 -36.32
CA GLY A 11 31.31 -2.51 -35.44
C GLY A 11 29.84 -2.92 -35.53
N LEU A 12 29.36 -3.22 -36.74
CA LEU A 12 27.96 -3.61 -36.98
C LEU A 12 27.65 -4.99 -36.36
N LEU A 13 28.56 -5.95 -36.48
CA LEU A 13 28.43 -7.27 -35.86
C LEU A 13 28.46 -7.22 -34.33
N GLN A 14 29.22 -6.29 -33.75
CA GLN A 14 29.25 -6.08 -32.30
C GLN A 14 27.99 -5.36 -31.81
N LEU A 15 27.45 -4.40 -32.57
CA LEU A 15 26.17 -3.75 -32.33
C LEU A 15 25.00 -4.72 -32.43
N ILE A 16 25.00 -5.62 -33.42
CA ILE A 16 24.04 -6.72 -33.54
C ILE A 16 24.23 -7.71 -32.39
N LYS A 17 25.47 -8.11 -32.04
CA LYS A 17 25.69 -8.96 -30.87
C LYS A 17 25.23 -8.33 -29.57
N ASN A 18 25.37 -7.02 -29.38
CA ASN A 18 24.92 -6.32 -28.19
C ASN A 18 23.39 -6.11 -28.18
N ALA A 19 22.78 -5.83 -29.34
CA ALA A 19 21.33 -5.77 -29.51
C ALA A 19 20.67 -7.15 -29.32
N PHE A 20 21.40 -8.23 -29.60
CA PHE A 20 20.96 -9.62 -29.43
C PHE A 20 21.57 -10.31 -28.20
N ALA A 21 22.37 -9.63 -27.38
CA ALA A 21 22.96 -10.20 -26.15
C ALA A 21 21.89 -10.45 -25.07
N GLY A 22 20.76 -9.74 -25.16
CA GLY A 22 19.55 -10.01 -24.37
C GLY A 22 18.68 -11.13 -24.93
N LEU A 23 18.89 -11.53 -26.19
CA LEU A 23 18.22 -12.66 -26.85
C LEU A 23 18.93 -13.97 -26.45
N SER A 24 19.06 -14.23 -25.16
CA SER A 24 19.04 -15.61 -24.70
C SER A 24 17.76 -16.23 -25.26
N GLN A 25 17.83 -17.41 -25.91
CA GLN A 25 16.64 -18.20 -26.25
C GLN A 25 15.73 -18.25 -25.01
N CYS A 26 14.69 -17.44 -25.02
CA CYS A 26 13.68 -17.40 -23.99
C CYS A 26 12.51 -18.13 -24.63
N GLU A 27 12.36 -19.40 -24.28
CA GLU A 27 11.25 -20.20 -24.78
C GLU A 27 9.96 -19.56 -24.27
N GLU A 28 9.07 -19.21 -25.20
CA GLU A 28 7.73 -18.76 -24.83
C GLU A 28 6.85 -20.00 -24.68
N ILE A 29 6.26 -20.17 -23.50
CA ILE A 29 5.39 -21.31 -23.20
C ILE A 29 3.99 -20.82 -22.80
N ASP A 30 2.97 -21.53 -23.30
CA ASP A 30 1.62 -21.44 -22.78
C ASP A 30 1.42 -22.53 -21.73
N LEU A 31 1.36 -22.12 -20.45
CA LEU A 31 1.23 -23.05 -19.32
C LEU A 31 -0.19 -23.63 -19.26
N LYS A 32 -0.38 -24.80 -19.88
CA LYS A 32 -1.60 -25.61 -19.74
C LYS A 32 -1.49 -26.66 -18.64
N GLU A 33 -0.27 -27.08 -18.34
CA GLU A 33 0.08 -28.05 -17.32
C GLU A 33 1.32 -27.61 -16.53
N SER A 34 1.80 -28.45 -15.61
CA SER A 34 2.98 -28.13 -14.82
C SER A 34 4.23 -28.16 -15.69
N TYR A 35 5.10 -27.17 -15.55
CA TYR A 35 6.35 -27.05 -16.27
C TYR A 35 7.53 -27.00 -15.29
N HIS A 36 8.53 -27.85 -15.51
CA HIS A 36 9.76 -27.87 -14.72
C HIS A 36 10.81 -26.96 -15.37
N LEU A 37 11.26 -25.93 -14.65
CA LEU A 37 12.37 -25.09 -15.08
C LEU A 37 13.70 -25.72 -14.69
N HIS A 38 14.55 -25.92 -15.70
CA HIS A 38 15.90 -26.47 -15.56
C HIS A 38 16.96 -25.44 -15.96
N GLY A 39 17.05 -24.34 -15.21
CA GLY A 39 18.11 -23.31 -15.39
C GLY A 39 17.96 -22.39 -16.61
N THR A 40 17.01 -22.66 -17.51
CA THR A 40 16.69 -21.82 -18.68
C THR A 40 15.74 -20.68 -18.32
N LYS A 41 15.78 -19.61 -19.12
CA LYS A 41 14.77 -18.56 -19.06
C LYS A 41 13.55 -18.97 -19.86
N VAL A 42 12.37 -18.73 -19.30
CA VAL A 42 11.11 -19.06 -19.93
C VAL A 42 10.19 -17.85 -19.82
N LYS A 43 9.57 -17.47 -20.94
CA LYS A 43 8.58 -16.40 -21.00
C LYS A 43 7.18 -17.01 -20.95
N VAL A 44 6.34 -16.48 -20.09
CA VAL A 44 4.93 -16.86 -20.01
C VAL A 44 4.09 -15.60 -20.19
N PRO A 45 3.24 -15.54 -21.24
CA PRO A 45 2.27 -14.48 -21.40
C PRO A 45 1.10 -14.70 -20.42
N ILE A 46 1.20 -14.12 -19.22
CA ILE A 46 0.19 -14.28 -18.17
C ILE A 46 -0.87 -13.19 -18.30
N HIS A 47 -1.77 -13.35 -19.26
CA HIS A 47 -2.86 -12.37 -19.43
C HIS A 47 -4.15 -12.75 -18.69
N CYS A 48 -4.32 -14.01 -18.24
CA CYS A 48 -5.64 -14.48 -17.79
C CYS A 48 -5.66 -15.42 -16.58
N TYR A 49 -4.54 -15.86 -16.00
CA TYR A 49 -4.60 -16.83 -14.89
C TYR A 49 -3.44 -16.72 -13.89
N PRO A 50 -3.68 -17.06 -12.61
CA PRO A 50 -2.62 -17.10 -11.61
C PRO A 50 -1.74 -18.34 -11.75
N LEU A 51 -0.52 -18.27 -11.21
CA LEU A 51 0.44 -19.37 -11.17
C LEU A 51 0.76 -19.80 -9.74
N GLN A 52 1.09 -21.07 -9.58
CA GLN A 52 1.84 -21.56 -8.44
C GLN A 52 3.27 -21.87 -8.86
N ILE A 53 4.23 -21.41 -8.07
CA ILE A 53 5.65 -21.68 -8.22
C ILE A 53 6.08 -22.50 -7.01
N ASN A 54 6.61 -23.70 -7.22
CA ASN A 54 7.20 -24.52 -6.17
C ASN A 54 8.72 -24.35 -6.25
N LEU A 55 9.30 -23.75 -5.20
CA LEU A 55 10.73 -23.50 -5.10
C LEU A 55 11.45 -24.68 -4.45
N PRO A 56 12.67 -25.02 -4.90
CA PRO A 56 13.50 -26.01 -4.22
C PRO A 56 14.14 -25.46 -2.93
N PRO A 57 14.65 -26.34 -2.05
CA PRO A 57 14.62 -27.81 -2.14
C PRO A 57 13.36 -28.43 -1.50
N ASP A 58 12.63 -27.69 -0.67
CA ASP A 58 11.52 -28.16 0.15
C ASP A 58 10.16 -28.08 -0.55
N GLY A 59 10.12 -27.56 -1.78
CA GLY A 59 8.90 -27.40 -2.54
C GLY A 59 8.05 -26.23 -2.06
N LYS A 60 8.64 -25.20 -1.43
CA LYS A 60 7.91 -24.01 -0.97
C LYS A 60 7.04 -23.44 -2.08
N ALA A 61 5.73 -23.49 -1.89
CA ALA A 61 4.76 -22.97 -2.83
C ALA A 61 4.62 -21.45 -2.66
N LEU A 62 4.74 -20.71 -3.76
CA LEU A 62 4.39 -19.30 -3.88
C LEU A 62 3.28 -19.16 -4.91
N HIS A 63 2.33 -18.27 -4.64
CA HIS A 63 1.26 -17.92 -5.58
C HIS A 63 1.55 -16.57 -6.20
N LEU A 64 1.37 -16.50 -7.51
CA LEU A 64 1.52 -15.30 -8.33
C LEU A 64 0.15 -14.98 -8.94
N TYR A 65 -0.42 -13.84 -8.56
CA TYR A 65 -1.73 -13.39 -9.04
C TYR A 65 -1.60 -12.01 -9.69
N PRO A 66 -2.37 -11.72 -10.76
CA PRO A 66 -2.56 -10.36 -11.24
C PRO A 66 -3.06 -9.46 -10.10
N GLU A 67 -2.49 -8.26 -10.00
CA GLU A 67 -2.92 -7.27 -9.01
C GLU A 67 -4.34 -6.80 -9.33
N SER A 68 -5.27 -7.05 -8.40
CA SER A 68 -6.68 -6.67 -8.58
C SER A 68 -6.91 -5.24 -8.08
N LEU A 69 -7.18 -4.31 -9.00
CA LEU A 69 -7.57 -2.93 -8.69
C LEU A 69 -9.05 -2.86 -8.27
N THR A 70 -9.39 -2.00 -7.31
CA THR A 70 -10.78 -1.86 -6.80
C THR A 70 -11.75 -1.32 -7.86
N ASN A 71 -11.27 -0.43 -8.75
CA ASN A 71 -12.07 0.20 -9.80
C ASN A 71 -11.96 -0.50 -11.17
N ALA A 72 -11.62 -1.78 -11.21
CA ALA A 72 -11.75 -2.55 -12.44
C ALA A 72 -13.25 -2.72 -12.74
N ILE A 73 -13.83 -1.71 -13.40
CA ILE A 73 -15.21 -1.66 -13.89
C ILE A 73 -15.47 -2.79 -14.89
N ASP A 74 -14.42 -3.39 -15.44
CA ASP A 74 -14.46 -4.60 -16.24
C ASP A 74 -13.62 -5.71 -15.62
N ASN A 75 -14.04 -6.96 -15.84
CA ASN A 75 -13.27 -8.18 -15.54
C ASN A 75 -11.99 -8.30 -16.39
N SER A 76 -11.47 -7.21 -16.96
CA SER A 76 -10.21 -7.19 -17.69
C SER A 76 -9.04 -7.05 -16.70
N CYS A 77 -8.03 -7.90 -16.86
CA CYS A 77 -6.74 -7.80 -16.17
C CYS A 77 -6.02 -6.50 -16.58
N ASN A 78 -6.46 -5.33 -16.10
CA ASN A 78 -5.93 -4.02 -16.52
C ASN A 78 -4.66 -3.61 -15.78
N SER A 79 -4.17 -4.41 -14.83
CA SER A 79 -2.89 -4.15 -14.19
C SER A 79 -1.83 -5.07 -14.79
N ASN A 80 -0.82 -4.49 -15.43
CA ASN A 80 0.43 -5.18 -15.80
C ASN A 80 1.30 -5.44 -14.56
N SER A 81 0.71 -5.64 -13.39
CA SER A 81 1.44 -5.85 -12.13
C SER A 81 0.90 -7.08 -11.42
N PHE A 82 1.80 -7.78 -10.73
CA PHE A 82 1.49 -9.04 -10.09
C PHE A 82 1.90 -9.01 -8.62
N ILE A 83 1.20 -9.79 -7.80
CA ILE A 83 1.56 -10.03 -6.41
C ILE A 83 2.06 -11.46 -6.23
N VAL A 84 3.17 -11.60 -5.49
CA VAL A 84 3.79 -12.87 -5.11
C VAL A 84 3.68 -13.04 -3.61
N PHE A 85 3.05 -14.12 -3.16
CA PHE A 85 2.83 -14.36 -1.74
C PHE A 85 2.82 -15.85 -1.40
N ASP A 86 2.94 -16.15 -0.10
CA ASP A 86 2.76 -17.50 0.42
C ASP A 86 1.26 -17.81 0.62
N PRO A 87 0.68 -18.78 -0.13
CA PRO A 87 -0.73 -19.10 -0.05
C PRO A 87 -1.15 -19.75 1.27
N GLU A 88 -0.21 -20.25 2.08
CA GLU A 88 -0.51 -20.88 3.37
C GLU A 88 -0.85 -19.86 4.45
N THR A 89 -0.19 -18.70 4.40
CA THR A 89 -0.28 -17.64 5.42
C THR A 89 -1.15 -16.46 4.95
N TYR A 90 -1.12 -16.10 3.66
CA TYR A 90 -1.80 -14.91 3.13
C TYR A 90 -3.30 -14.81 3.41
N TYR A 91 -3.99 -15.95 3.46
CA TYR A 91 -5.44 -16.00 3.71
C TYR A 91 -5.82 -16.28 5.17
N LYS A 92 -4.86 -16.32 6.09
CA LYS A 92 -5.09 -16.74 7.49
C LYS A 92 -4.63 -15.71 8.52
N GLN A 93 -3.58 -14.96 8.20
CA GLN A 93 -2.94 -14.05 9.13
C GLN A 93 -2.39 -12.81 8.40
N ILE A 94 -1.84 -11.87 9.18
CA ILE A 94 -1.02 -10.81 8.64
C ILE A 94 0.21 -11.44 7.99
N SER A 95 0.40 -11.17 6.71
CA SER A 95 1.54 -11.64 5.94
C SER A 95 1.97 -10.60 4.92
N GLY A 96 3.22 -10.68 4.49
CA GLY A 96 3.71 -9.85 3.40
C GLY A 96 3.38 -10.43 2.02
N PHE A 97 3.74 -9.65 1.01
CA PHE A 97 3.77 -10.04 -0.40
C PHE A 97 4.79 -9.15 -1.11
N PHE A 98 5.25 -9.59 -2.27
CA PHE A 98 6.05 -8.77 -3.19
C PHE A 98 5.19 -8.38 -4.37
N ARG A 99 5.30 -7.12 -4.80
CA ARG A 99 4.73 -6.65 -6.05
C ARG A 99 5.80 -6.76 -7.15
N VAL A 100 5.38 -7.16 -8.34
CA VAL A 100 6.20 -7.15 -9.57
C VAL A 100 5.44 -6.35 -10.60
N GLY A 101 5.66 -5.04 -10.61
CA GLY A 101 5.14 -4.10 -11.59
C GLY A 101 5.84 -4.21 -12.94
N ASP A 102 5.34 -3.47 -13.92
CA ASP A 102 5.95 -3.43 -15.24
C ASP A 102 7.40 -2.90 -15.18
N GLY A 103 8.31 -3.59 -15.88
CA GLY A 103 9.75 -3.33 -15.84
C GLY A 103 10.47 -3.78 -14.55
N GLU A 104 9.73 -4.31 -13.56
CA GLU A 104 10.33 -4.74 -12.29
C GLU A 104 10.83 -6.20 -12.35
N LYS A 105 11.79 -6.50 -11.47
CA LYS A 105 12.34 -7.84 -11.29
C LYS A 105 12.39 -8.22 -9.81
N LEU A 106 11.76 -9.33 -9.47
CA LEU A 106 11.89 -9.99 -8.17
C LEU A 106 12.91 -11.13 -8.27
N VAL A 107 13.91 -11.13 -7.39
CA VAL A 107 14.88 -12.23 -7.25
C VAL A 107 14.77 -12.82 -5.85
N ILE A 108 14.34 -14.08 -5.78
CA ILE A 108 14.29 -14.86 -4.54
C ILE A 108 15.71 -15.30 -4.19
N GLY A 109 16.13 -15.05 -2.95
CA GLY A 109 17.49 -15.33 -2.47
C GLY A 109 18.49 -14.22 -2.81
N SER A 110 18.02 -13.00 -3.08
CA SER A 110 18.85 -11.81 -3.27
C SER A 110 19.22 -11.15 -1.93
N GLN A 111 19.76 -9.92 -1.94
CA GLN A 111 20.20 -9.21 -0.72
C GLN A 111 19.08 -8.95 0.30
N ASP A 112 17.79 -9.04 -0.09
CA ASP A 112 16.64 -8.81 0.78
C ASP A 112 16.09 -10.12 1.42
N LYS A 113 16.99 -11.02 1.84
CA LYS A 113 16.58 -12.35 2.35
C LYS A 113 15.72 -12.29 3.59
N GLU A 114 15.97 -11.35 4.50
CA GLU A 114 15.21 -11.25 5.75
C GLU A 114 13.76 -10.85 5.50
N ARG A 115 13.51 -9.90 4.61
CA ARG A 115 12.14 -9.55 4.21
C ARG A 115 11.49 -10.69 3.45
N GLN A 116 12.20 -11.34 2.53
CA GLN A 116 11.67 -12.51 1.81
C GLN A 116 11.31 -13.66 2.77
N ARG A 117 12.17 -13.92 3.75
CA ARG A 117 11.92 -14.88 4.83
C ARG A 117 10.64 -14.56 5.58
N THR A 118 10.48 -13.31 5.98
CA THR A 118 9.31 -12.85 6.74
C THR A 118 8.04 -12.85 5.89
N PHE A 119 8.09 -12.34 4.67
CA PHE A 119 6.90 -12.09 3.84
C PHE A 119 6.41 -13.34 3.12
N LEU A 120 7.34 -14.20 2.69
CA LEU A 120 7.04 -15.44 1.97
C LEU A 120 7.14 -16.67 2.87
N ASN A 121 7.39 -16.48 4.18
CA ASN A 121 7.53 -17.57 5.15
C ASN A 121 8.51 -18.64 4.65
N MET A 122 9.72 -18.19 4.29
CA MET A 122 10.80 -19.03 3.79
C MET A 122 11.62 -19.60 4.95
N GLN A 123 12.31 -20.72 4.71
CA GLN A 123 13.22 -21.29 5.69
C GLN A 123 14.33 -20.30 6.07
N PRO A 124 14.85 -20.31 7.32
CA PRO A 124 15.91 -19.39 7.76
C PRO A 124 17.19 -19.45 6.92
N LYS A 125 17.51 -20.63 6.37
CA LYS A 125 18.65 -20.83 5.47
C LYS A 125 18.13 -21.35 4.14
N PHE A 126 17.97 -20.45 3.17
CA PHE A 126 17.68 -20.80 1.78
C PHE A 126 18.77 -20.24 0.86
N SER A 127 19.01 -20.93 -0.25
CA SER A 127 20.11 -20.65 -1.17
C SER A 127 20.08 -19.22 -1.71
N ASP A 128 21.26 -18.67 -2.02
CA ASP A 128 21.35 -17.43 -2.79
C ASP A 128 20.82 -17.66 -4.20
N TYR A 129 20.15 -16.64 -4.76
CA TYR A 129 19.62 -16.65 -6.12
C TYR A 129 18.91 -17.96 -6.45
N VAL A 130 17.72 -18.20 -5.87
CA VAL A 130 16.94 -19.42 -6.14
C VAL A 130 16.18 -19.29 -7.46
N PHE A 131 15.50 -18.16 -7.63
CA PHE A 131 14.51 -17.96 -8.69
C PHE A 131 14.33 -16.47 -8.97
N SER A 132 14.00 -16.10 -10.21
CA SER A 132 13.57 -14.71 -10.50
C SER A 132 12.36 -14.63 -11.41
N ILE A 133 11.58 -13.57 -11.20
CA ILE A 133 10.45 -13.15 -12.01
C ILE A 133 10.76 -11.74 -12.52
N THR A 134 10.83 -11.57 -13.83
CA THR A 134 10.88 -10.24 -14.47
C THR A 134 9.56 -10.01 -15.16
N ASN A 135 9.02 -8.80 -15.08
CA ASN A 135 7.82 -8.40 -15.80
C ASN A 135 8.19 -7.43 -16.93
N GLU A 136 7.88 -7.83 -18.17
CA GLU A 136 8.10 -7.04 -19.37
C GLU A 136 6.76 -6.86 -20.08
N ASP A 137 6.09 -5.74 -19.82
CA ASP A 137 4.79 -5.38 -20.39
C ASP A 137 3.72 -6.47 -20.18
N GLY A 138 3.61 -6.95 -18.93
CA GLY A 138 2.69 -8.04 -18.55
C GLY A 138 3.16 -9.44 -18.95
N ASN A 139 4.27 -9.57 -19.69
CA ASN A 139 4.90 -10.85 -19.98
C ASN A 139 5.87 -11.21 -18.86
N LEU A 140 5.63 -12.32 -18.17
CA LEU A 140 6.50 -12.72 -17.08
C LEU A 140 7.60 -13.65 -17.58
N ILE A 141 8.84 -13.27 -17.29
CA ILE A 141 10.02 -14.07 -17.58
C ILE A 141 10.51 -14.69 -16.28
N PHE A 142 10.55 -16.02 -16.28
CA PHE A 142 10.99 -16.83 -15.17
C PHE A 142 12.39 -17.35 -15.43
N ARG A 143 13.19 -17.42 -14.37
CA ARG A 143 14.50 -18.06 -14.39
C ARG A 143 14.72 -18.81 -13.11
N ASP A 144 14.95 -20.11 -13.25
CA ASP A 144 15.48 -20.93 -12.18
C ASP A 144 17.01 -20.82 -12.16
N TYR A 145 17.57 -20.75 -10.96
CA TYR A 145 19.00 -20.68 -10.73
C TYR A 145 19.50 -21.92 -9.97
N SER A 146 18.61 -22.90 -9.72
CA SER A 146 18.87 -24.12 -8.94
C SER A 146 18.99 -25.36 -9.85
N PRO A 147 20.13 -25.55 -10.57
CA PRO A 147 20.22 -26.51 -11.68
C PRO A 147 19.99 -27.98 -11.33
N LYS A 148 20.12 -28.38 -10.05
CA LYS A 148 19.95 -29.76 -9.59
C LYS A 148 18.54 -30.09 -9.09
N ALA A 149 17.87 -29.13 -8.46
CA ALA A 149 16.57 -29.37 -7.83
C ALA A 149 15.42 -28.89 -8.74
N GLY A 150 15.64 -27.82 -9.51
CA GLY A 150 14.64 -27.24 -10.40
C GLY A 150 13.50 -26.54 -9.67
N SER A 151 12.95 -25.51 -10.30
CA SER A 151 11.69 -24.90 -9.86
C SER A 151 10.54 -25.42 -10.73
N CYS A 152 9.35 -25.61 -10.17
CA CYS A 152 8.18 -26.06 -10.94
C CYS A 152 7.11 -24.97 -10.96
N MET A 153 6.54 -24.70 -12.13
CA MET A 153 5.44 -23.75 -12.30
C MET A 153 4.19 -24.50 -12.74
N SER A 154 3.05 -24.18 -12.13
CA SER A 154 1.77 -24.78 -12.49
C SER A 154 0.70 -23.70 -12.62
N PRO A 155 -0.11 -23.72 -13.69
CA PRO A 155 -1.20 -22.78 -13.85
C PRO A 155 -2.36 -23.12 -12.89
N LEU A 156 -3.00 -22.10 -12.33
CA LEU A 156 -4.13 -22.25 -11.41
C LEU A 156 -5.47 -22.05 -12.13
N LEU A 157 -5.76 -22.93 -13.10
CA LEU A 157 -6.87 -22.78 -14.08
C LEU A 157 -8.28 -23.08 -13.55
N LYS A 158 -8.43 -23.64 -12.34
CA LYS A 158 -9.77 -23.87 -11.78
C LYS A 158 -10.40 -22.54 -11.39
N ASP A 159 -11.65 -22.25 -11.77
CA ASP A 159 -12.36 -20.99 -11.48
C ASP A 159 -12.21 -20.52 -10.03
N LYS A 160 -12.38 -21.45 -9.07
CA LYS A 160 -12.22 -21.15 -7.63
C LYS A 160 -10.84 -20.62 -7.28
N LYS A 161 -9.78 -21.10 -7.95
CA LYS A 161 -8.40 -20.64 -7.76
C LYS A 161 -8.16 -19.35 -8.54
N MET A 162 -8.60 -19.24 -9.79
CA MET A 162 -8.48 -18.02 -10.59
C MET A 162 -9.06 -16.81 -9.87
N MET A 163 -10.28 -16.95 -9.36
CA MET A 163 -11.00 -15.87 -8.70
C MET A 163 -10.71 -15.75 -7.21
N ARG A 164 -9.74 -16.48 -6.65
CA ARG A 164 -9.56 -16.58 -5.19
C ARG A 164 -9.25 -15.24 -4.54
N VAL A 165 -8.27 -14.50 -5.04
CA VAL A 165 -7.88 -13.17 -4.51
C VAL A 165 -9.02 -12.17 -4.67
N ALA A 166 -9.63 -12.08 -5.85
CA ALA A 166 -10.78 -11.21 -6.10
C ALA A 166 -11.98 -11.54 -5.19
N THR A 167 -12.33 -12.81 -5.03
CA THR A 167 -13.41 -13.27 -4.15
C THR A 167 -13.12 -12.96 -2.69
N TRP A 168 -11.88 -13.21 -2.24
CA TRP A 168 -11.42 -12.87 -0.89
C TRP A 168 -11.58 -11.37 -0.62
N ARG A 169 -11.05 -10.53 -1.51
CA ARG A 169 -11.12 -9.08 -1.40
C ARG A 169 -12.56 -8.56 -1.39
N ARG A 170 -13.43 -9.07 -2.27
CA ARG A 170 -14.87 -8.75 -2.25
C ARG A 170 -15.53 -9.11 -0.92
N LYS A 171 -15.17 -10.26 -0.32
CA LYS A 171 -15.66 -10.64 1.01
C LYS A 171 -15.19 -9.67 2.10
N LYS A 172 -13.93 -9.21 2.05
CA LYS A 172 -13.41 -8.20 2.98
C LYS A 172 -14.10 -6.85 2.83
N LEU A 173 -14.28 -6.36 1.61
CA LEU A 173 -14.99 -5.10 1.36
C LEU A 173 -16.45 -5.16 1.86
N LYS A 174 -17.14 -6.30 1.66
CA LYS A 174 -18.47 -6.52 2.26
C LYS A 174 -18.44 -6.51 3.80
N ARG A 175 -17.37 -7.05 4.41
CA ARG A 175 -17.18 -7.00 5.87
C ARG A 175 -16.97 -5.57 6.35
N ILE A 176 -16.15 -4.77 5.67
CA ILE A 176 -15.92 -3.34 5.97
C ILE A 176 -17.24 -2.56 5.85
N ALA A 177 -17.99 -2.76 4.77
CA ALA A 177 -19.31 -2.14 4.60
C ALA A 177 -20.26 -2.49 5.77
N LYS A 178 -20.28 -3.77 6.19
CA LYS A 178 -21.06 -4.21 7.35
C LYS A 178 -20.62 -3.53 8.65
N LEU A 179 -19.31 -3.38 8.89
CA LEU A 179 -18.76 -2.66 10.04
C LEU A 179 -19.22 -1.19 10.07
N PHE A 180 -19.41 -0.57 8.90
CA PHE A 180 -19.88 0.81 8.78
C PHE A 180 -21.40 0.95 8.73
N ASN A 181 -22.15 -0.12 9.00
CA ASN A 181 -23.60 -0.17 8.97
C ASN A 181 -24.20 0.36 7.65
N GLY A 182 -23.58 0.03 6.51
CA GLY A 182 -24.08 0.45 5.21
C GLY A 182 -23.02 0.50 4.13
N GLU A 183 -23.26 1.34 3.12
CA GLU A 183 -22.35 1.51 1.99
C GLU A 183 -21.09 2.29 2.38
N ILE A 184 -19.98 2.00 1.67
CA ILE A 184 -18.75 2.81 1.70
C ILE A 184 -18.99 4.04 0.82
N ALA A 185 -19.78 4.97 1.35
CA ALA A 185 -20.15 6.21 0.70
C ALA A 185 -20.09 7.37 1.70
N ALA A 186 -20.05 8.60 1.17
CA ALA A 186 -20.06 9.79 1.98
C ALA A 186 -21.33 9.81 2.85
N LEU A 187 -21.16 10.11 4.14
CA LEU A 187 -22.28 10.20 5.07
C LEU A 187 -23.24 11.32 4.66
N GLN A 188 -24.45 11.32 5.22
CA GLN A 188 -25.29 12.52 5.24
C GLN A 188 -24.82 13.48 6.34
N LYS A 189 -25.15 14.76 6.17
CA LYS A 189 -24.72 15.87 7.05
C LYS A 189 -24.84 15.54 8.55
N ASP A 190 -26.02 15.16 9.01
CA ASP A 190 -26.28 15.00 10.45
C ASP A 190 -25.56 13.76 11.03
N ARG A 191 -25.48 12.67 10.24
CA ARG A 191 -24.71 11.48 10.62
C ARG A 191 -23.21 11.78 10.70
N ALA A 192 -22.68 12.58 9.78
CA ALA A 192 -21.29 13.00 9.80
C ALA A 192 -20.98 13.89 11.01
N LEU A 193 -21.89 14.82 11.36
CA LEU A 193 -21.76 15.68 12.54
C LEU A 193 -21.72 14.86 13.84
N ASN A 194 -22.67 13.94 14.01
CA ASN A 194 -22.68 13.07 15.19
C ASN A 194 -21.41 12.23 15.27
N LEU A 195 -20.97 11.65 14.15
CA LEU A 195 -19.74 10.86 14.10
C LEU A 195 -18.52 11.66 14.54
N ILE A 196 -18.30 12.86 13.99
CA ILE A 196 -17.10 13.64 14.32
C ILE A 196 -17.14 14.16 15.76
N GLN A 197 -18.31 14.49 16.30
CA GLN A 197 -18.46 14.84 17.71
C GLN A 197 -18.11 13.66 18.63
N ASP A 198 -18.55 12.45 18.29
CA ASP A 198 -18.20 11.23 19.01
C ASP A 198 -16.70 10.97 18.94
N VAL A 199 -16.10 11.09 17.75
CA VAL A 199 -14.65 10.91 17.57
C VAL A 199 -13.86 11.95 18.34
N ASN A 200 -14.26 13.23 18.34
CA ASN A 200 -13.58 14.25 19.14
C ASN A 200 -13.59 13.91 20.63
N ARG A 201 -14.69 13.37 21.17
CA ARG A 201 -14.74 12.88 22.56
C ARG A 201 -13.79 11.70 22.79
N ILE A 202 -13.62 10.81 21.82
CA ILE A 202 -12.62 9.74 21.86
C ILE A 202 -11.21 10.33 21.86
N MET A 203 -10.92 11.31 20.99
CA MET A 203 -9.60 11.92 20.85
C MET A 203 -9.17 12.72 22.08
N GLU A 204 -10.11 13.26 22.86
CA GLU A 204 -9.84 13.93 24.14
C GLU A 204 -9.28 13.01 25.23
N ASN A 205 -9.51 11.70 25.11
CA ASN A 205 -8.98 10.69 26.01
C ASN A 205 -8.50 9.48 25.19
N GLU A 206 -7.77 9.76 24.11
CA GLU A 206 -7.31 8.74 23.18
C GLU A 206 -6.49 7.66 23.89
N ALA A 207 -6.79 6.40 23.58
CA ALA A 207 -6.08 5.28 24.18
C ALA A 207 -4.56 5.37 23.92
N PHE A 208 -3.79 5.00 24.93
CA PHE A 208 -2.31 5.00 24.91
C PHE A 208 -1.67 6.37 24.68
N ARG A 209 -2.44 7.45 24.84
CA ARG A 209 -1.97 8.82 24.74
C ARG A 209 -1.95 9.48 26.11
N GLU A 210 -0.76 9.83 26.54
CA GLU A 210 -0.59 10.54 27.80
C GLU A 210 -1.13 11.97 27.69
N LYS A 211 -1.64 12.47 28.82
CA LYS A 211 -2.03 13.86 28.94
C LYS A 211 -0.79 14.72 29.17
N ASP A 212 -0.83 15.95 28.67
CA ASP A 212 0.17 16.96 28.99
C ASP A 212 -0.03 17.52 30.41
N ARG A 213 0.81 18.50 30.77
CA ARG A 213 0.81 19.12 32.10
C ARG A 213 -0.49 19.86 32.43
N ASP A 214 -1.24 20.27 31.41
CA ASP A 214 -2.50 20.99 31.54
C ASP A 214 -3.70 20.02 31.53
N GLY A 215 -3.45 18.71 31.51
CA GLY A 215 -4.48 17.68 31.48
C GLY A 215 -5.12 17.47 30.10
N ASN A 216 -4.54 18.05 29.05
CA ASN A 216 -5.00 17.90 27.68
C ASN A 216 -4.33 16.71 26.99
N PRO A 217 -4.90 16.15 25.89
CA PRO A 217 -4.20 15.16 25.06
C PRO A 217 -2.82 15.63 24.60
N GLY A 218 -1.76 14.91 24.97
CA GLY A 218 -0.37 15.25 24.65
C GLY A 218 -0.03 15.08 23.16
N GLY A 219 1.17 15.49 22.73
CA GLY A 219 1.57 15.41 21.33
C GLY A 219 2.00 14.03 20.83
N VAL A 220 2.03 13.02 21.70
CA VAL A 220 2.65 11.72 21.43
C VAL A 220 1.73 10.58 21.87
N VAL A 221 1.61 9.54 21.05
CA VAL A 221 0.88 8.30 21.37
C VAL A 221 1.84 7.11 21.39
N ARG A 222 1.75 6.24 22.41
CA ARG A 222 2.52 5.00 22.48
C ARG A 222 1.73 3.88 21.80
N LEU A 223 2.33 3.21 20.83
CA LEU A 223 1.69 2.06 20.18
C LEU A 223 1.73 0.84 21.13
N PRO A 224 0.65 0.04 21.21
CA PRO A 224 0.62 -1.16 22.04
C PRO A 224 1.64 -2.21 21.57
N ASP A 225 2.41 -2.76 22.51
CA ASP A 225 3.49 -3.72 22.21
C ASP A 225 2.96 -5.08 21.70
N ASP A 226 1.69 -5.41 22.00
CA ASP A 226 1.05 -6.67 21.63
C ASP A 226 0.22 -6.60 20.33
N MET A 227 0.29 -5.47 19.62
CA MET A 227 -0.37 -5.25 18.34
C MET A 227 0.63 -5.12 17.19
N ALA A 228 0.36 -5.79 16.08
CA ALA A 228 1.11 -5.59 14.84
C ALA A 228 0.74 -4.24 14.18
N PRO A 229 1.71 -3.31 14.00
CA PRO A 229 1.43 -1.99 13.44
C PRO A 229 1.42 -2.01 11.91
N PHE A 230 0.38 -1.44 11.31
CA PHE A 230 0.30 -1.12 9.89
C PHE A 230 0.45 0.39 9.73
N ILE A 231 1.64 0.81 9.32
CA ILE A 231 1.98 2.22 9.14
C ILE A 231 1.70 2.60 7.69
N ILE A 232 0.88 3.62 7.50
CA ILE A 232 0.52 4.13 6.18
C ILE A 232 0.93 5.60 6.06
N GLY A 233 1.61 5.92 4.97
CA GLY A 233 1.92 7.29 4.60
C GLY A 233 0.70 8.00 4.01
N ASP A 234 0.99 9.03 3.22
CA ASP A 234 0.00 9.95 2.69
C ASP A 234 -1.05 9.23 1.81
N LEU A 235 -2.31 9.61 1.99
CA LEU A 235 -3.40 9.05 1.20
C LEU A 235 -3.93 10.04 0.17
N HIS A 236 -3.89 11.34 0.44
CA HIS A 236 -4.27 12.39 -0.52
C HIS A 236 -5.59 12.12 -1.27
N GLY A 237 -6.63 11.72 -0.53
CA GLY A 237 -7.95 11.39 -1.06
C GLY A 237 -8.03 10.06 -1.83
N LYS A 238 -6.99 9.22 -1.83
CA LYS A 238 -6.99 7.90 -2.49
C LYS A 238 -7.70 6.86 -1.62
N VAL A 239 -9.03 6.94 -1.59
CA VAL A 239 -9.92 6.01 -0.86
C VAL A 239 -9.59 4.55 -1.17
N ASP A 240 -9.31 4.23 -2.43
CA ASP A 240 -8.97 2.87 -2.85
C ASP A 240 -7.72 2.34 -2.16
N ASN A 241 -6.71 3.17 -1.92
CA ASN A 241 -5.48 2.74 -1.23
C ASN A 241 -5.81 2.34 0.21
N LEU A 242 -6.62 3.13 0.92
CA LEU A 242 -7.07 2.79 2.26
C LEU A 242 -7.88 1.48 2.26
N LEU A 243 -8.77 1.29 1.29
CA LEU A 243 -9.55 0.06 1.15
C LEU A 243 -8.69 -1.15 0.77
N VAL A 244 -7.65 -0.98 -0.06
CA VAL A 244 -6.63 -2.01 -0.33
C VAL A 244 -6.03 -2.46 1.00
N ILE A 245 -5.52 -1.52 1.79
CA ILE A 245 -4.84 -1.80 3.06
C ILE A 245 -5.76 -2.56 4.02
N LEU A 246 -7.00 -2.07 4.22
CA LEU A 246 -7.98 -2.69 5.11
C LEU A 246 -8.44 -4.07 4.63
N SER A 247 -8.44 -4.33 3.32
CA SER A 247 -8.89 -5.60 2.75
C SER A 247 -7.75 -6.59 2.48
N GLN A 248 -6.50 -6.20 2.74
CA GLN A 248 -5.34 -7.03 2.52
C GLN A 248 -5.24 -8.13 3.60
N ASN A 249 -4.82 -9.33 3.18
CA ASN A 249 -4.50 -10.48 4.03
C ASN A 249 -5.45 -10.68 5.23
N GLY A 250 -4.94 -11.02 6.42
CA GLY A 250 -5.67 -11.11 7.68
C GLY A 250 -5.72 -9.82 8.53
N PHE A 251 -5.37 -8.65 7.97
CA PHE A 251 -5.27 -7.41 8.75
C PHE A 251 -6.58 -6.99 9.43
N LEU A 252 -7.70 -7.00 8.70
CA LEU A 252 -9.01 -6.63 9.26
C LEU A 252 -9.41 -7.51 10.45
N GLU A 253 -9.21 -8.83 10.35
CA GLU A 253 -9.48 -9.76 11.46
C GLU A 253 -8.58 -9.46 12.65
N ALA A 254 -7.30 -9.18 12.41
CA ALA A 254 -6.38 -8.85 13.47
C ALA A 254 -6.76 -7.54 14.18
N MET A 255 -7.25 -6.53 13.45
CA MET A 255 -7.80 -5.30 14.06
C MET A 255 -9.02 -5.60 14.95
N GLU A 256 -9.99 -6.39 14.45
CA GLU A 256 -11.19 -6.78 15.21
C GLU A 256 -10.85 -7.61 16.46
N LEU A 257 -9.77 -8.39 16.43
CA LEU A 257 -9.26 -9.17 17.57
C LEU A 257 -8.35 -8.36 18.51
N GLY A 258 -8.05 -7.08 18.20
CA GLY A 258 -7.12 -6.27 18.98
C GLY A 258 -5.67 -6.75 18.91
N LYS A 259 -5.28 -7.37 17.79
CA LYS A 259 -3.92 -7.90 17.51
C LYS A 259 -3.17 -7.11 16.45
N ALA A 260 -3.79 -6.07 15.90
CA ALA A 260 -3.15 -5.16 14.97
C ALA A 260 -3.71 -3.76 15.12
N CYS A 261 -2.90 -2.77 14.78
CA CYS A 261 -3.29 -1.37 14.75
C CYS A 261 -2.95 -0.71 13.41
N LEU A 262 -3.76 0.27 13.01
CA LEU A 262 -3.56 1.13 11.86
C LEU A 262 -2.99 2.46 12.33
N VAL A 263 -1.88 2.90 11.73
CA VAL A 263 -1.24 4.19 12.01
C VAL A 263 -1.18 4.99 10.72
N ILE A 264 -2.01 6.02 10.60
CA ILE A 264 -2.02 6.95 9.47
C ILE A 264 -1.08 8.10 9.79
N LEU A 265 -0.06 8.32 8.96
CA LEU A 265 1.01 9.29 9.27
C LEU A 265 0.64 10.75 8.98
N GLY A 266 -0.53 11.04 8.43
CA GLY A 266 -0.89 12.39 8.02
C GLY A 266 -1.58 12.38 6.67
N ASP A 267 -1.98 13.56 6.21
CA ASP A 267 -2.21 13.85 4.79
C ASP A 267 -3.19 12.88 4.12
N ALA A 268 -4.30 12.61 4.81
CA ALA A 268 -5.34 11.77 4.24
C ALA A 268 -6.15 12.52 3.16
N VAL A 269 -6.21 13.84 3.26
CA VAL A 269 -7.01 14.72 2.40
C VAL A 269 -6.17 15.39 1.32
N HIS A 270 -6.88 16.02 0.38
CA HIS A 270 -6.34 16.79 -0.75
C HIS A 270 -5.69 15.93 -1.82
N SER A 271 -6.31 15.88 -3.01
CA SER A 271 -5.75 15.16 -4.15
C SER A 271 -4.42 15.80 -4.58
N GLU A 272 -3.42 14.96 -4.86
CA GLU A 272 -2.17 15.33 -5.52
C GLU A 272 -2.13 14.93 -7.00
N GLU A 273 -3.25 14.44 -7.55
CA GLU A 273 -3.33 14.13 -8.97
C GLU A 273 -3.46 15.42 -9.79
N GLU A 274 -2.61 15.56 -10.81
CA GLU A 274 -2.62 16.72 -11.69
C GLU A 274 -4.00 16.93 -12.31
N GLY A 275 -4.46 18.19 -12.34
CA GLY A 275 -5.81 18.54 -12.79
C GLY A 275 -6.93 18.28 -11.77
N ARG A 276 -6.65 17.62 -10.64
CA ARG A 276 -7.66 17.26 -9.61
C ARG A 276 -7.44 17.95 -8.26
N PHE A 277 -6.55 18.93 -8.17
CA PHE A 277 -6.25 19.63 -6.90
C PHE A 277 -7.48 20.31 -6.27
N HIS A 278 -8.50 20.64 -7.05
CA HIS A 278 -9.75 21.26 -6.59
C HIS A 278 -10.79 20.27 -6.04
N GLU A 279 -10.61 18.97 -6.28
CA GLU A 279 -11.58 17.94 -5.90
C GLU A 279 -11.57 17.69 -4.39
N MET A 280 -12.76 17.72 -3.78
CA MET A 280 -12.92 17.54 -2.33
C MET A 280 -13.75 16.29 -1.97
N ASP A 281 -14.48 15.70 -2.91
CA ASP A 281 -15.41 14.60 -2.63
C ASP A 281 -14.69 13.36 -2.09
N SER A 282 -13.54 13.02 -2.68
CA SER A 282 -12.69 11.93 -2.21
C SER A 282 -12.10 12.20 -0.82
N SER A 283 -11.79 13.46 -0.52
CA SER A 283 -11.35 13.90 0.82
C SER A 283 -12.48 13.80 1.85
N ILE A 284 -13.74 14.07 1.47
CA ILE A 284 -14.89 13.86 2.35
C ILE A 284 -15.07 12.37 2.63
N LEU A 285 -15.06 11.54 1.59
CA LEU A 285 -15.27 10.10 1.73
C LEU A 285 -14.19 9.45 2.59
N ILE A 286 -12.91 9.77 2.35
CA ILE A 286 -11.81 9.16 3.12
C ILE A 286 -11.88 9.55 4.59
N MET A 287 -12.23 10.81 4.90
CA MET A 287 -12.41 11.25 6.28
C MET A 287 -13.60 10.57 6.96
N ASP A 288 -14.72 10.37 6.26
CA ASP A 288 -15.84 9.60 6.81
C ASP A 288 -15.43 8.16 7.14
N ILE A 289 -14.57 7.53 6.32
CA ILE A 289 -14.06 6.18 6.56
C ILE A 289 -13.11 6.20 7.78
N ILE A 290 -12.15 7.11 7.84
CA ILE A 290 -11.18 7.21 8.94
C ILE A 290 -11.88 7.48 10.27
N LEU A 291 -12.85 8.39 10.31
CA LEU A 291 -13.62 8.70 11.51
C LEU A 291 -14.45 7.48 11.97
N ARG A 292 -15.08 6.74 11.04
CA ARG A 292 -15.78 5.49 11.39
C ARG A 292 -14.82 4.44 11.93
N LEU A 293 -13.64 4.28 11.33
CA LEU A 293 -12.61 3.36 11.83
C LEU A 293 -12.20 3.74 13.25
N LYS A 294 -11.95 5.03 13.53
CA LYS A 294 -11.61 5.50 14.87
C LYS A 294 -12.74 5.28 15.88
N GLN A 295 -14.00 5.49 15.49
CA GLN A 295 -15.15 5.23 16.34
C GLN A 295 -15.30 3.73 16.66
N GLN A 296 -15.08 2.85 15.68
CA GLN A 296 -15.20 1.40 15.86
C GLN A 296 -14.01 0.76 16.59
N PHE A 297 -12.81 1.29 16.37
CA PHE A 297 -11.55 0.74 16.87
C PHE A 297 -10.71 1.81 17.59
N PRO A 298 -11.21 2.41 18.70
CA PRO A 298 -10.57 3.54 19.35
C PRO A 298 -9.17 3.22 19.90
N GLN A 299 -8.87 1.95 20.15
CA GLN A 299 -7.59 1.44 20.65
C GLN A 299 -6.65 0.92 19.54
N GLN A 300 -7.14 0.78 18.30
CA GLN A 300 -6.37 0.20 17.20
C GLN A 300 -6.16 1.16 16.04
N VAL A 301 -6.85 2.30 15.99
CA VAL A 301 -6.70 3.28 14.90
C VAL A 301 -6.08 4.55 15.44
N PHE A 302 -4.94 4.93 14.91
CA PHE A 302 -4.20 6.15 15.25
C PHE A 302 -4.00 6.97 13.99
N TYR A 303 -4.31 8.26 14.05
CA TYR A 303 -4.10 9.19 12.95
C TYR A 303 -3.21 10.32 13.47
N LEU A 304 -2.03 10.46 12.88
CA LEU A 304 -1.09 11.53 13.19
C LEU A 304 -1.37 12.78 12.36
N ARG A 305 -0.91 13.90 12.87
CA ARG A 305 -0.99 15.21 12.22
C ARG A 305 -0.04 15.30 11.03
N GLY A 306 -0.60 15.39 9.83
CA GLY A 306 0.10 15.81 8.62
C GLY A 306 0.09 17.33 8.41
N ASN A 307 0.85 17.82 7.43
CA ASN A 307 0.87 19.25 7.08
C ASN A 307 -0.33 19.67 6.22
N HIS A 308 -1.00 18.74 5.54
CA HIS A 308 -2.23 18.99 4.79
C HIS A 308 -3.49 18.88 5.64
N ASP A 309 -3.39 18.46 6.91
CA ASP A 309 -4.55 18.23 7.77
C ASP A 309 -5.14 19.55 8.34
N GLY A 310 -5.56 20.50 7.52
CA GLY A 310 -6.04 21.77 8.06
C GLY A 310 -6.84 22.60 7.09
N PHE A 311 -7.03 23.87 7.46
CA PHE A 311 -7.78 24.85 6.67
C PHE A 311 -6.95 26.08 6.31
N SER A 312 -5.63 26.05 6.56
CA SER A 312 -4.71 27.13 6.22
C SER A 312 -4.67 27.35 4.71
N ASP A 313 -4.53 28.60 4.29
CA ASP A 313 -4.28 28.96 2.89
C ASP A 313 -2.86 28.62 2.44
N GLU A 314 -1.93 28.42 3.38
CA GLU A 314 -0.59 27.86 3.13
C GLU A 314 -0.65 26.42 2.59
N ILE A 315 -1.75 25.69 2.83
CA ILE A 315 -1.97 24.35 2.29
C ILE A 315 -2.40 24.49 0.83
N ALA A 316 -1.42 24.48 -0.07
CA ALA A 316 -1.62 24.71 -1.49
C ALA A 316 -0.80 23.77 -2.37
N LYS A 317 -1.35 23.42 -3.54
CA LYS A 317 -0.69 22.62 -4.58
C LYS A 317 -1.00 23.18 -5.95
N GLY A 318 0.03 23.38 -6.79
CA GLY A 318 -0.16 23.88 -8.15
C GLY A 318 -0.90 25.24 -8.23
N GLY A 319 -0.69 26.13 -7.26
CA GLY A 319 -1.40 27.41 -7.16
C GLY A 319 -2.82 27.34 -6.60
N VAL A 320 -3.29 26.14 -6.24
CA VAL A 320 -4.61 25.91 -5.66
C VAL A 320 -4.51 25.88 -4.13
N ALA A 321 -5.16 26.83 -3.44
CA ALA A 321 -5.25 26.85 -1.98
C ALA A 321 -6.24 25.79 -1.47
N GLN A 322 -5.78 24.54 -1.38
CA GLN A 322 -6.59 23.36 -1.04
C GLN A 322 -7.22 23.46 0.35
N GLY A 323 -6.51 24.02 1.35
CA GLY A 323 -7.08 24.21 2.69
C GLY A 323 -8.29 25.16 2.72
N LEU A 324 -8.28 26.22 1.90
CA LEU A 324 -9.43 27.12 1.75
C LEU A 324 -10.59 26.47 1.00
N LEU A 325 -10.30 25.68 -0.05
CA LEU A 325 -11.33 24.93 -0.77
C LEU A 325 -11.97 23.88 0.13
N TRP A 326 -11.17 23.22 0.96
CA TRP A 326 -11.64 22.25 1.94
C TRP A 326 -12.59 22.86 2.96
N LYS A 327 -12.21 24.01 3.54
CA LYS A 327 -13.07 24.79 4.44
C LYS A 327 -14.41 25.16 3.78
N LYS A 328 -14.38 25.62 2.52
CA LYS A 328 -15.57 25.98 1.75
C LYS A 328 -16.45 24.76 1.46
N ALA A 329 -15.85 23.64 1.03
CA ALA A 329 -16.55 22.40 0.74
C ALA A 329 -17.27 21.86 1.97
N LEU A 330 -16.59 21.78 3.12
CA LEU A 330 -17.21 21.33 4.37
C LEU A 330 -18.35 22.26 4.82
N ASN A 331 -18.16 23.58 4.75
CA ASN A 331 -19.25 24.50 5.09
C ASN A 331 -20.48 24.30 4.18
N LYS A 332 -20.27 24.05 2.89
CA LYS A 332 -21.34 23.85 1.91
C LYS A 332 -22.06 22.50 2.10
N ILE A 333 -21.30 21.42 2.26
CA ILE A 333 -21.83 20.04 2.25
C ILE A 333 -22.24 19.58 3.65
N ARG A 334 -21.46 19.96 4.68
CA ARG A 334 -21.60 19.49 6.07
C ARG A 334 -22.09 20.58 7.03
N GLY A 335 -22.03 21.85 6.64
CA GLY A 335 -22.40 22.97 7.48
C GLY A 335 -21.27 23.47 8.40
N LYS A 336 -21.49 24.65 8.96
CA LYS A 336 -20.46 25.36 9.75
C LYS A 336 -20.05 24.63 11.03
N GLU A 337 -20.99 23.91 11.66
CA GLU A 337 -20.75 23.16 12.90
C GLU A 337 -19.82 21.98 12.67
N TYR A 338 -20.10 21.14 11.66
CA TYR A 338 -19.20 20.05 11.28
C TYR A 338 -17.79 20.56 10.98
N ARG A 339 -17.67 21.68 10.26
CA ARG A 339 -16.37 22.28 9.97
C ARG A 339 -15.64 22.73 11.25
N LYS A 340 -16.34 23.21 12.30
CA LYS A 340 -15.71 23.49 13.62
C LYS A 340 -15.22 22.21 14.28
N GLU A 341 -16.02 21.14 14.25
CA GLU A 341 -15.62 19.87 14.82
C GLU A 341 -14.45 19.24 14.05
N MET A 342 -14.36 19.46 12.73
CA MET A 342 -13.20 19.03 11.94
C MET A 342 -11.95 19.82 12.29
N GLU A 343 -12.06 21.12 12.53
CA GLU A 343 -10.94 21.95 13.01
C GLU A 343 -10.46 21.46 14.39
N ARG A 344 -11.39 21.17 15.29
CA ARG A 344 -11.09 20.58 16.59
C ARG A 344 -10.47 19.18 16.47
N PHE A 345 -10.97 18.34 15.58
CA PHE A 345 -10.39 17.01 15.31
C PHE A 345 -8.93 17.13 14.91
N TYR A 346 -8.66 18.04 13.98
CA TYR A 346 -7.33 18.38 13.52
C TYR A 346 -6.41 18.86 14.65
N ASP A 347 -6.88 19.76 15.52
CA ASP A 347 -6.13 20.23 16.70
C ASP A 347 -5.90 19.13 17.75
N LEU A 348 -6.73 18.09 17.74
CA LEU A 348 -6.60 16.94 18.63
C LEU A 348 -5.63 15.88 18.09
N LEU A 349 -5.19 15.89 16.83
CA LEU A 349 -4.30 14.85 16.32
C LEU A 349 -2.93 14.84 17.04
N PRO A 350 -2.41 13.66 17.45
CA PRO A 350 -1.03 13.54 17.91
C PRO A 350 -0.04 13.77 16.75
N TYR A 351 1.19 14.17 17.05
CA TYR A 351 2.22 14.41 16.04
C TYR A 351 3.15 13.22 15.84
N VAL A 352 3.30 12.40 16.88
CA VAL A 352 4.26 11.29 16.92
C VAL A 352 3.58 10.05 17.49
N ALA A 353 3.79 8.91 16.83
CA ALA A 353 3.58 7.59 17.41
C ALA A 353 4.93 6.94 17.69
N TYR A 354 5.04 6.15 18.76
CA TYR A 354 6.27 5.41 19.05
C TYR A 354 6.00 4.06 19.69
N SER A 355 6.95 3.14 19.52
CA SER A 355 7.09 1.91 20.33
C SER A 355 8.55 1.75 20.74
N GLU A 356 8.91 0.63 21.35
CA GLU A 356 10.31 0.33 21.65
C GLU A 356 11.20 0.25 20.39
N GLN A 357 10.63 -0.07 19.23
CA GLN A 357 11.38 -0.39 18.01
C GLN A 357 11.31 0.71 16.94
N MET A 358 10.42 1.69 17.10
CA MET A 358 10.18 2.69 16.06
C MET A 358 9.62 3.99 16.61
N VAL A 359 9.87 5.06 15.86
CA VAL A 359 9.22 6.35 16.00
C VAL A 359 8.65 6.73 14.64
N CYS A 360 7.39 7.17 14.63
CA CYS A 360 6.65 7.51 13.43
C CYS A 360 6.12 8.93 13.54
N CYS A 361 6.30 9.72 12.48
CA CYS A 361 5.72 11.05 12.29
C CYS A 361 5.55 11.27 10.79
N HIS A 362 4.76 12.27 10.40
CA HIS A 362 4.52 12.58 8.99
C HIS A 362 5.83 12.85 8.21
N ALA A 363 6.60 13.86 8.63
CA ALA A 363 7.87 14.22 8.01
C ALA A 363 9.04 14.15 9.01
N ALA A 364 9.02 15.00 10.03
CA ALA A 364 10.01 15.01 11.10
C ALA A 364 9.33 15.33 12.44
N PRO A 365 9.88 14.86 13.58
CA PRO A 365 9.35 15.23 14.88
C PRO A 365 9.55 16.73 15.10
N PRO A 366 8.62 17.42 15.79
CA PRO A 366 8.75 18.85 16.05
C PRO A 366 10.04 19.13 16.84
N PRO A 367 10.85 20.14 16.44
CA PRO A 367 12.17 20.36 17.02
C PRO A 367 12.17 20.90 18.47
N ARG A 368 11.00 21.17 19.07
CA ARG A 368 10.86 21.64 20.46
C ARG A 368 9.57 21.13 21.12
N ARG A 369 9.56 21.01 22.46
CA ARG A 369 8.33 20.90 23.28
C ARG A 369 7.42 22.09 22.97
N GLN A 370 6.20 21.84 22.49
CA GLN A 370 5.24 22.91 22.15
C GLN A 370 4.01 22.90 23.06
N ASN A 371 3.59 24.11 23.45
CA ASN A 371 2.21 24.41 23.85
C ASN A 371 1.40 24.75 22.60
N ARG A 372 0.13 24.33 22.61
CA ARG A 372 -0.90 24.23 21.53
C ARG A 372 -1.14 25.40 20.55
N SER A 373 -0.28 26.40 20.43
CA SER A 373 -0.55 27.58 19.59
C SER A 373 0.44 27.70 18.43
N TYR A 374 -0.06 27.40 17.22
CA TYR A 374 0.45 27.75 15.88
C TYR A 374 1.68 27.00 15.33
N TRP A 375 1.45 26.28 14.21
CA TRP A 375 2.45 25.99 13.19
C TRP A 375 2.06 26.75 11.91
N SER A 376 2.98 27.57 11.39
CA SER A 376 3.00 28.13 10.02
C SER A 376 4.25 27.57 9.35
N ILE A 377 4.13 27.09 8.12
CA ILE A 377 5.16 26.36 7.37
C ILE A 377 6.12 27.35 6.71
N SER A 378 6.86 28.13 7.49
CA SER A 378 7.81 29.11 6.94
C SER A 378 9.21 29.10 7.56
N LYS A 379 9.59 28.07 8.34
CA LYS A 379 10.93 28.06 8.98
C LYS A 379 11.71 26.74 9.03
N ALA A 380 11.38 25.74 8.22
CA ALA A 380 12.09 24.44 8.22
C ALA A 380 13.04 24.18 7.02
N ILE A 381 13.46 25.20 6.26
CA ILE A 381 14.44 25.04 5.15
C ILE A 381 15.67 25.95 5.30
N ARG A 382 15.95 26.49 6.49
CA ARG A 382 17.24 27.12 6.78
C ARG A 382 17.62 26.79 8.22
N ASP A 383 18.33 25.68 8.38
CA ASP A 383 19.66 25.61 9.02
C ASP A 383 20.23 24.19 8.87
#